data_AF-A0A9D3WXN3-F1
#
_entry.id   AF-A0A9D3WXN3-F1
#
_cell.length_a   1.000
_cell.length_b   1.000
_cell.length_c   1.000
_cell.angle_alpha   90.00
_cell.angle_beta   90.00
_cell.angle_gamma   90.00
#
_symmetry.space_group_name_H-M   'P 1'
#
loop_
_entity.id
_entity.type
_entity.pdbx_description
1 polymer ?
#
loop_
_entity_poly.entity_id
_entity_poly.type
_entity_poly.pdbx_seq_one_letter_code
_entity_poly.pdbx_strand_id
1 'polypeptide(L)'
;MVKWFDLWSGIVNRTSIDQLELQAFLKERDFWRNVVKRMVDVIIFLSERNLAFRGSNEKLGDPSNGNFLGLKLIQSPDVSIDVLQAEVGATMKFLEDYRNTGYNSVVTNAREIAEHMDIEQVFPETRVRRKKRMFDYECADDSSRLSAKEKFKSQFFLVLTDQAISSVSSRFDQLVEWYTLFGFLYNANSLKQCHRENELENHSKNFERKMGDIDANELIMELNHFIYVIEKERGLVTANNFLTYIYKNSLQEIYPNLYICIRILLTTPDLWTMTH
;
A
#
# COMPACT_ATOMS: atom_id res chain seq x y z
N MET A 1 -28.82 -30.05 15.37
CA MET A 1 -28.92 -28.61 15.06
C MET A 1 -28.31 -27.77 16.21
N VAL A 2 -27.13 -28.16 16.73
CA VAL A 2 -26.56 -27.59 17.99
C VAL A 2 -25.13 -27.03 17.78
N LYS A 3 -24.44 -27.41 16.69
CA LYS A 3 -23.03 -27.04 16.43
C LYS A 3 -22.72 -25.54 16.42
N TRP A 4 -23.61 -24.68 15.91
CA TRP A 4 -23.31 -23.24 15.80
C TRP A 4 -23.53 -22.49 17.11
N PHE A 5 -24.50 -22.93 17.93
CA PHE A 5 -24.75 -22.37 19.26
C PHE A 5 -23.65 -22.74 20.25
N ASP A 6 -23.14 -23.98 20.15
CA ASP A 6 -21.99 -24.44 20.93
C ASP A 6 -20.71 -23.67 20.54
N LEU A 7 -20.53 -23.39 19.24
CA LEU A 7 -19.40 -22.61 18.74
C LEU A 7 -19.47 -21.15 19.19
N TRP A 8 -20.66 -20.53 19.13
CA TRP A 8 -20.88 -19.16 19.58
C TRP A 8 -20.70 -19.04 21.10
N SER A 9 -21.24 -19.98 21.88
CA SER A 9 -21.02 -20.07 23.32
C SER A 9 -19.54 -20.29 23.66
N GLY A 10 -18.82 -21.09 22.87
CA GLY A 10 -17.37 -21.31 23.01
C GLY A 10 -16.52 -20.07 22.72
N ILE A 11 -16.90 -19.26 21.74
CA ILE A 11 -16.28 -17.96 21.43
C ILE A 11 -16.52 -16.95 22.56
N VAL A 12 -17.77 -16.87 23.05
CA VAL A 12 -18.16 -15.98 24.15
C VAL A 12 -17.46 -16.36 25.46
N ASN A 13 -17.31 -17.66 25.71
CA ASN A 13 -16.70 -18.20 26.93
C ASN A 13 -15.18 -18.38 26.86
N ARG A 14 -14.52 -18.01 25.74
CA ARG A 14 -13.07 -18.14 25.50
C ARG A 14 -12.49 -19.55 25.68
N THR A 15 -13.28 -20.58 25.40
CA THR A 15 -12.89 -21.98 25.63
C THR A 15 -12.48 -22.72 24.35
N SER A 16 -12.69 -22.14 23.16
CA SER A 16 -12.60 -22.87 21.89
C SER A 16 -11.55 -22.36 20.88
N ILE A 17 -10.98 -21.17 21.10
CA ILE A 17 -9.99 -20.55 20.19
C ILE A 17 -8.76 -20.21 21.03
N ASP A 18 -7.58 -20.44 20.47
CA ASP A 18 -6.32 -20.08 21.11
C ASP A 18 -6.34 -18.59 21.49
N GLN A 19 -6.16 -18.29 22.77
CA GLN A 19 -6.38 -16.96 23.34
C GLN A 19 -5.46 -15.91 22.69
N LEU A 20 -4.32 -16.36 22.17
CA LEU A 20 -3.35 -15.56 21.42
C LEU A 20 -3.86 -15.20 20.01
N GLU A 21 -4.46 -16.14 19.28
CA GLU A 21 -5.03 -15.89 17.95
C GLU A 21 -6.25 -14.97 18.02
N LEU A 22 -7.11 -15.16 19.02
CA LEU A 22 -8.25 -14.27 19.25
C LEU A 22 -7.79 -12.85 19.60
N GLN A 23 -6.72 -12.69 20.39
CA GLN A 23 -6.16 -11.37 20.67
C GLN A 23 -5.55 -10.72 19.43
N ALA A 24 -4.87 -11.48 18.56
CA ALA A 24 -4.34 -10.97 17.30
C ALA A 24 -5.47 -10.47 16.39
N PHE A 25 -6.52 -11.26 16.22
CA PHE A 25 -7.69 -10.90 15.43
C PHE A 25 -8.42 -9.66 15.98
N LEU A 26 -8.58 -9.55 17.31
CA LEU A 26 -9.21 -8.38 17.92
C LEU A 26 -8.35 -7.11 17.78
N LYS A 27 -7.02 -7.23 17.90
CA LYS A 27 -6.10 -6.11 17.65
C LYS A 27 -6.16 -5.64 16.20
N GLU A 28 -6.20 -6.57 15.26
CA GLU A 28 -6.32 -6.28 13.83
C GLU A 28 -7.67 -5.61 13.51
N ARG A 29 -8.77 -6.13 14.07
CA ARG A 29 -10.09 -5.49 13.97
C ARG A 29 -10.08 -4.06 14.51
N ASP A 30 -9.49 -3.85 15.67
CA ASP A 30 -9.46 -2.53 16.31
C ASP A 30 -8.54 -1.56 15.55
N PHE A 31 -7.44 -2.06 14.98
CA PHE A 31 -6.59 -1.32 14.04
C PHE A 31 -7.39 -0.83 12.83
N TRP A 32 -8.09 -1.74 12.13
CA TRP A 32 -8.89 -1.38 10.95
C TRP A 32 -10.04 -0.43 11.30
N ARG A 33 -10.70 -0.60 12.45
CA ARG A 33 -11.70 0.34 12.95
C ARG A 33 -11.12 1.74 13.18
N ASN A 34 -9.93 1.83 13.76
CA ASN A 34 -9.25 3.10 13.96
C ASN A 34 -8.80 3.73 12.64
N VAL A 35 -8.40 2.93 11.65
CA VAL A 35 -8.11 3.43 10.29
C VAL A 35 -9.38 4.03 9.67
N VAL A 36 -10.51 3.31 9.69
CA VAL A 36 -11.77 3.78 9.11
C VAL A 36 -12.33 4.99 9.86
N LYS A 37 -12.28 5.00 11.19
CA LYS A 37 -12.73 6.13 11.99
C LYS A 37 -11.93 7.39 11.66
N ARG A 38 -10.60 7.27 11.59
CA ARG A 38 -9.73 8.35 11.10
C ARG A 38 -10.14 8.76 9.70
N MET A 39 -10.38 7.81 8.77
CA MET A 39 -10.91 8.03 7.40
C MET A 39 -12.13 8.96 7.39
N VAL A 40 -13.09 8.71 8.25
CA VAL A 40 -14.28 9.54 8.39
C VAL A 40 -13.96 10.91 9.03
N ASP A 41 -13.14 10.96 10.08
CA ASP A 41 -12.85 12.20 10.81
C ASP A 41 -12.19 13.28 9.94
N VAL A 42 -11.21 12.94 9.09
CA VAL A 42 -10.63 13.95 8.15
C VAL A 42 -11.63 14.31 7.05
N ILE A 43 -12.51 13.39 6.64
CA ILE A 43 -13.54 13.75 5.65
C ILE A 43 -14.46 14.81 6.24
N ILE A 44 -14.93 14.59 7.47
CA ILE A 44 -15.75 15.55 8.21
C ILE A 44 -14.98 16.87 8.39
N PHE A 45 -13.73 16.81 8.87
CA PHE A 45 -12.89 17.99 9.11
C PHE A 45 -12.67 18.86 7.86
N LEU A 46 -12.40 18.23 6.71
CA LEU A 46 -12.21 18.92 5.44
C LEU A 46 -13.53 19.49 4.90
N SER A 47 -14.62 18.73 5.06
CA SER A 47 -15.96 19.15 4.64
C SER A 47 -16.45 20.36 5.45
N GLU A 48 -16.26 20.36 6.76
CA GLU A 48 -16.65 21.48 7.65
C GLU A 48 -15.90 22.77 7.34
N ARG A 49 -14.71 22.67 6.74
CA ARG A 49 -13.82 23.82 6.45
C ARG A 49 -13.80 24.20 4.97
N ASN A 50 -14.62 23.56 4.13
CA ASN A 50 -14.59 23.72 2.67
C ASN A 50 -13.18 23.56 2.06
N LEU A 51 -12.36 22.70 2.65
CA LEU A 51 -11.02 22.41 2.15
C LEU A 51 -11.09 21.36 1.06
N ALA A 52 -10.35 21.57 -0.02
CA ALA A 52 -10.27 20.60 -1.11
C ALA A 52 -9.63 19.28 -0.63
N PHE A 53 -10.28 18.16 -0.89
CA PHE A 53 -9.75 16.82 -0.55
C PHE A 53 -8.47 16.48 -1.32
N ARG A 54 -8.38 16.97 -2.56
CA ARG A 54 -7.24 16.82 -3.46
C ARG A 54 -6.56 18.17 -3.67
N GLY A 55 -5.26 18.14 -3.88
CA GLY A 55 -4.43 19.29 -4.21
C GLY A 55 -4.12 19.28 -5.70
N SER A 56 -3.30 20.23 -6.14
CA SER A 56 -2.81 20.27 -7.52
C SER A 56 -1.88 19.11 -7.86
N ASN A 57 -1.42 18.38 -6.84
CA ASN A 57 -0.54 17.23 -6.95
C ASN A 57 -0.95 16.12 -5.95
N GLU A 58 -0.59 14.88 -6.24
CA GLU A 58 -0.76 13.71 -5.36
C GLU A 58 0.57 13.15 -4.85
N LYS A 59 1.69 13.80 -5.19
CA LYS A 59 3.02 13.45 -4.66
C LYS A 59 3.06 13.68 -3.16
N LEU A 60 3.50 12.66 -2.42
CA LEU A 60 3.76 12.79 -1.00
C LEU A 60 4.77 13.91 -0.77
N GLY A 61 4.43 14.80 0.16
CA GLY A 61 5.23 15.93 0.63
C GLY A 61 5.63 17.01 -0.39
N ASP A 62 4.97 17.07 -1.55
CA ASP A 62 4.89 18.33 -2.30
C ASP A 62 3.97 19.31 -1.53
N PRO A 63 4.33 20.60 -1.35
CA PRO A 63 3.45 21.60 -0.74
C PRO A 63 2.08 21.72 -1.44
N SER A 64 2.01 21.32 -2.70
CA SER A 64 0.80 21.29 -3.53
C SER A 64 -0.01 19.98 -3.40
N ASN A 65 0.37 19.09 -2.49
CA ASN A 65 -0.31 17.82 -2.25
C ASN A 65 -1.73 18.04 -1.69
N GLY A 66 -2.63 17.09 -1.93
CA GLY A 66 -3.97 17.15 -1.38
C GLY A 66 -4.04 17.08 0.13
N ASN A 67 -4.91 17.90 0.71
CA ASN A 67 -5.11 18.00 2.16
C ASN A 67 -5.47 16.66 2.81
N PHE A 68 -6.07 15.73 2.06
CA PHE A 68 -6.36 14.38 2.57
C PHE A 68 -5.10 13.51 2.75
N LEU A 69 -4.10 13.66 1.88
CA LEU A 69 -2.85 12.91 1.90
C LEU A 69 -1.88 13.44 2.96
N GLY A 70 -1.74 14.77 3.04
CA GLY A 70 -0.88 15.42 4.04
C GLY A 70 -1.28 15.13 5.49
N LEU A 71 -2.58 14.93 5.75
CA LEU A 71 -3.10 14.79 7.12
C LEU A 71 -3.13 13.35 7.67
N LYS A 72 -2.96 12.29 6.86
CA LYS A 72 -3.64 11.03 7.22
C LYS A 72 -2.93 9.68 7.12
N LEU A 73 -2.10 9.42 6.12
CA LEU A 73 -1.49 8.09 5.98
C LEU A 73 -0.05 8.00 6.50
N ILE A 74 0.67 9.13 6.55
CA ILE A 74 2.11 9.15 6.88
C ILE A 74 2.36 9.59 8.33
N GLN A 75 1.42 10.34 8.93
CA GLN A 75 1.57 10.94 10.25
C GLN A 75 1.06 10.05 11.40
N SER A 76 0.76 8.77 11.14
CA SER A 76 0.35 7.83 12.17
C SER A 76 1.60 7.20 12.81
N PRO A 77 1.98 7.55 14.06
CA PRO A 77 3.18 7.01 14.70
C PRO A 77 3.15 5.48 14.91
N ASP A 78 1.97 4.85 14.76
CA ASP A 78 1.75 3.43 14.99
C ASP A 78 1.81 2.53 13.74
N VAL A 79 1.94 3.09 12.52
CA VAL A 79 1.98 2.28 11.28
C VAL A 79 3.42 2.17 10.81
N SER A 80 4.02 0.97 10.93
CA SER A 80 5.33 0.70 10.33
C SER A 80 5.22 0.67 8.81
N ILE A 81 6.25 1.17 8.12
CA ILE A 81 6.26 1.18 6.64
C ILE A 81 6.17 -0.23 6.06
N ASP A 82 6.66 -1.24 6.79
CA ASP A 82 6.62 -2.65 6.38
C ASP A 82 5.17 -3.13 6.24
N VAL A 83 4.32 -2.74 7.19
CA VAL A 83 2.88 -3.02 7.14
C VAL A 83 2.26 -2.26 5.98
N LEU A 84 2.61 -0.99 5.80
CA LEU A 84 2.10 -0.19 4.68
C LEU A 84 2.46 -0.81 3.31
N GLN A 85 3.69 -1.28 3.14
CA GLN A 85 4.14 -1.94 1.91
C GLN A 85 3.40 -3.26 1.67
N ALA A 86 3.20 -4.07 2.71
CA ALA A 86 2.45 -5.32 2.63
C ALA A 86 0.99 -5.07 2.23
N GLU A 87 0.33 -4.09 2.85
CA GLU A 87 -1.06 -3.72 2.58
C GLU A 87 -1.25 -3.14 1.17
N VAL A 88 -0.33 -2.27 0.73
CA VAL A 88 -0.34 -1.74 -0.64
C VAL A 88 -0.16 -2.87 -1.66
N GLY A 89 0.79 -3.78 -1.42
CA GLY A 89 1.01 -4.96 -2.24
C GLY A 89 -0.22 -5.88 -2.31
N ALA A 90 -0.86 -6.12 -1.16
CA ALA A 90 -2.09 -6.91 -1.09
C ALA A 90 -3.24 -6.24 -1.85
N THR A 91 -3.38 -4.93 -1.74
CA THR A 91 -4.40 -4.14 -2.46
C THR A 91 -4.18 -4.17 -3.96
N MET A 92 -2.92 -4.03 -4.42
CA MET A 92 -2.57 -4.14 -5.84
C MET A 92 -2.92 -5.52 -6.39
N LYS A 93 -2.51 -6.58 -5.68
CA LYS A 93 -2.83 -7.96 -6.06
C LYS A 93 -4.34 -8.22 -6.12
N PHE A 94 -5.09 -7.71 -5.14
CA PHE A 94 -6.54 -7.79 -5.16
C PHE A 94 -7.15 -7.13 -6.39
N LEU A 95 -6.68 -5.94 -6.78
CA LEU A 95 -7.18 -5.25 -7.98
C LEU A 95 -6.84 -6.00 -9.27
N GLU A 96 -5.67 -6.62 -9.37
CA GLU A 96 -5.28 -7.49 -10.48
C GLU A 96 -6.16 -8.74 -10.57
N ASP A 97 -6.41 -9.41 -9.44
CA ASP A 97 -7.29 -10.57 -9.36
C ASP A 97 -8.75 -10.18 -9.70
N TYR A 98 -9.19 -9.01 -9.23
CA TYR A 98 -10.51 -8.46 -9.49
C TYR A 98 -10.69 -8.06 -10.96
N ARG A 99 -9.66 -7.57 -11.64
CA ARG A 99 -9.68 -7.32 -13.08
C ARG A 99 -9.98 -8.61 -13.87
N ASN A 100 -9.40 -9.74 -13.46
CA ASN A 100 -9.51 -11.01 -14.17
C ASN A 100 -10.81 -11.76 -13.85
N THR A 101 -11.23 -11.76 -12.57
CA THR A 101 -12.33 -12.59 -12.06
C THR A 101 -13.58 -11.80 -11.67
N GLY A 102 -13.41 -10.51 -11.34
CA GLY A 102 -14.45 -9.66 -10.76
C GLY A 102 -15.63 -9.40 -11.68
N TYR A 103 -15.43 -9.44 -13.00
CA TYR A 103 -16.52 -9.22 -13.96
C TYR A 103 -17.68 -10.20 -13.75
N ASN A 104 -17.39 -11.48 -13.55
CA ASN A 104 -18.42 -12.49 -13.34
C ASN A 104 -19.12 -12.29 -11.98
N SER A 105 -18.36 -11.92 -10.95
CA SER A 105 -18.90 -11.59 -9.62
C SER A 105 -19.86 -10.39 -9.68
N VAL A 106 -19.49 -9.32 -10.38
CA VAL A 106 -20.35 -8.14 -10.56
C VAL A 106 -21.65 -8.48 -11.28
N VAL A 107 -21.59 -9.31 -12.33
CA VAL A 107 -22.78 -9.73 -13.06
C VAL A 107 -23.70 -10.57 -12.18
N THR A 108 -23.17 -11.49 -11.38
CA THR A 108 -23.96 -12.30 -10.44
C THR A 108 -24.57 -11.44 -9.34
N ASN A 109 -23.80 -10.54 -8.71
CA ASN A 109 -24.30 -9.65 -7.67
C ASN A 109 -25.38 -8.70 -8.20
N ALA A 110 -25.19 -8.14 -9.41
CA ALA A 110 -26.20 -7.30 -10.05
C ALA A 110 -27.48 -8.08 -10.37
N ARG A 111 -27.34 -9.36 -10.75
CA ARG A 111 -28.48 -10.26 -10.98
C ARG A 111 -29.27 -10.49 -9.69
N GLU A 112 -28.59 -10.84 -8.61
CA GLU A 112 -29.22 -11.09 -7.30
C GLU A 112 -29.97 -9.84 -6.78
N ILE A 113 -29.37 -8.67 -6.92
CA ILE A 113 -30.01 -7.40 -6.54
C ILE A 113 -31.23 -7.12 -7.43
N ALA A 114 -31.13 -7.36 -8.74
CA ALA A 114 -32.26 -7.16 -9.66
C ALA A 114 -33.41 -8.15 -9.40
N GLU A 115 -33.11 -9.40 -9.05
CA GLU A 115 -34.11 -10.40 -8.62
C GLU A 115 -34.81 -9.95 -7.33
N HIS A 116 -34.07 -9.41 -6.36
CA HIS A 116 -34.66 -8.90 -5.12
C HIS A 116 -35.50 -7.64 -5.33
N MET A 117 -35.16 -6.80 -6.31
CA MET A 117 -35.86 -5.54 -6.59
C MET A 117 -36.97 -5.67 -7.65
N ASP A 118 -37.20 -6.87 -8.17
CA ASP A 118 -38.15 -7.16 -9.26
C ASP A 118 -37.90 -6.28 -10.51
N ILE A 119 -36.63 -6.05 -10.83
CA ILE A 119 -36.19 -5.24 -11.97
C ILE A 119 -35.84 -6.18 -13.14
N GLU A 120 -36.29 -5.81 -14.34
CA GLU A 120 -36.01 -6.56 -15.56
C GLU A 120 -34.50 -6.60 -15.88
N GLN A 121 -33.96 -7.81 -16.02
CA GLN A 121 -32.51 -8.07 -16.16
C GLN A 121 -32.03 -8.02 -17.61
N VAL A 122 -32.35 -6.94 -18.33
CA VAL A 122 -31.99 -6.79 -19.74
C VAL A 122 -30.97 -5.67 -19.91
N PHE A 123 -29.87 -5.97 -20.62
CA PHE A 123 -28.94 -4.92 -21.02
C PHE A 123 -29.62 -4.01 -22.05
N PRO A 124 -29.65 -2.68 -21.84
CA PRO A 124 -30.30 -1.77 -22.77
C PRO A 124 -29.57 -1.78 -24.12
N GLU A 125 -30.28 -2.19 -25.18
CA GLU A 125 -29.75 -2.15 -26.54
C GLU A 125 -29.77 -0.71 -27.08
N THR A 126 -28.59 -0.17 -27.38
CA THR A 126 -28.49 1.15 -28.02
C THR A 126 -28.69 1.03 -29.53
N ARG A 127 -29.54 1.89 -30.09
CA ARG A 127 -29.81 1.92 -31.53
C ARG A 127 -28.53 2.17 -32.32
N VAL A 128 -28.12 1.21 -33.15
CA VAL A 128 -26.95 1.37 -34.04
C VAL A 128 -27.32 2.27 -35.21
N ARG A 129 -26.73 3.47 -35.26
CA ARG A 129 -26.88 4.40 -36.40
C ARG A 129 -26.12 3.84 -37.61
N ARG A 130 -26.83 3.38 -38.63
CA ARG A 130 -26.22 2.97 -39.90
C ARG A 130 -25.78 4.22 -40.68
N LYS A 131 -24.47 4.39 -40.90
CA LYS A 131 -23.97 5.33 -41.91
C LYS A 131 -24.22 4.73 -43.31
N LYS A 132 -24.68 5.57 -44.23
CA LYS A 132 -24.82 5.18 -45.65
C LYS A 132 -23.41 5.03 -46.21
N ARG A 133 -23.06 3.83 -46.68
CA ARG A 133 -21.78 3.59 -47.34
C ARG A 133 -21.82 4.22 -48.73
N MET A 134 -20.77 4.94 -49.10
CA MET A 134 -20.67 5.53 -50.44
C MET A 134 -19.98 4.59 -51.42
N PHE A 135 -19.21 3.63 -50.90
CA PHE A 135 -18.51 2.62 -51.68
C PHE A 135 -18.67 1.22 -51.06
N ASP A 136 -18.62 0.21 -51.91
CA ASP A 136 -18.76 -1.22 -51.62
C ASP A 136 -17.54 -1.85 -50.94
N TYR A 137 -16.36 -1.23 -51.04
CA TYR A 137 -15.15 -1.65 -50.32
C TYR A 137 -15.01 -1.06 -48.90
N GLU A 138 -15.91 -0.18 -48.46
CA GLU A 138 -15.90 0.35 -47.09
C GLU A 138 -16.25 -0.76 -46.09
N CYS A 139 -15.26 -1.19 -45.31
CA CYS A 139 -15.45 -2.14 -44.22
C CYS A 139 -16.37 -1.54 -43.15
N ALA A 140 -17.29 -2.33 -42.59
CA ALA A 140 -18.11 -1.86 -41.47
C ALA A 140 -17.19 -1.57 -40.28
N ASP A 141 -17.37 -0.42 -39.61
CA ASP A 141 -16.68 -0.14 -38.34
C ASP A 141 -16.97 -1.28 -37.35
N ASP A 142 -15.94 -2.08 -37.04
CA ASP A 142 -16.07 -3.32 -36.24
C ASP A 142 -16.49 -3.05 -34.78
N SER A 143 -16.30 -1.81 -34.33
CA SER A 143 -16.77 -1.25 -33.05
C SER A 143 -18.30 -1.32 -32.88
N SER A 144 -19.04 -1.54 -33.96
CA SER A 144 -20.51 -1.65 -33.95
C SER A 144 -21.04 -3.07 -33.66
N ARG A 145 -20.19 -4.11 -33.61
CA ARG A 145 -20.62 -5.53 -33.50
C ARG A 145 -20.60 -6.12 -32.09
N LEU A 146 -19.99 -5.45 -31.11
CA LEU A 146 -19.93 -5.95 -29.73
C LEU A 146 -21.31 -5.88 -29.05
N SER A 147 -21.67 -6.95 -28.33
CA SER A 147 -22.89 -7.00 -27.51
C SER A 147 -22.86 -5.91 -26.42
N ALA A 148 -24.02 -5.43 -25.96
CA ALA A 148 -24.10 -4.46 -24.85
C ALA A 148 -23.35 -4.94 -23.59
N LYS A 149 -23.35 -6.26 -23.34
CA LYS A 149 -22.57 -6.90 -22.29
C LYS A 149 -21.07 -6.80 -22.52
N GLU A 150 -20.61 -6.99 -23.75
CA GLU A 150 -19.18 -6.90 -24.11
C GLU A 150 -18.69 -5.46 -24.09
N LYS A 151 -19.53 -4.51 -24.51
CA LYS A 151 -19.26 -3.07 -24.39
C LYS A 151 -19.14 -2.66 -22.93
N PHE A 152 -20.04 -3.10 -22.06
CA PHE A 152 -19.93 -2.84 -20.63
C PHE A 152 -18.63 -3.42 -20.05
N LYS A 153 -18.26 -4.65 -20.44
CA LYS A 153 -17.01 -5.27 -20.01
C LYS A 153 -15.78 -4.47 -20.47
N SER A 154 -15.67 -4.15 -21.76
CA SER A 154 -14.46 -3.55 -22.33
C SER A 154 -14.36 -2.04 -22.14
N GLN A 155 -15.47 -1.32 -22.19
CA GLN A 155 -15.49 0.16 -22.18
C GLN A 155 -15.72 0.75 -20.79
N PHE A 156 -16.22 -0.04 -19.83
CA PHE A 156 -16.50 0.44 -18.48
C PHE A 156 -15.74 -0.37 -17.43
N PHE A 157 -16.02 -1.68 -17.32
CA PHE A 157 -15.44 -2.49 -16.25
C PHE A 157 -13.92 -2.51 -16.30
N LEU A 158 -13.33 -2.92 -17.43
CA LEU A 158 -11.87 -2.99 -17.57
C LEU A 158 -11.22 -1.61 -17.46
N VAL A 159 -11.82 -0.57 -18.06
CA VAL A 159 -11.30 0.80 -17.99
C VAL A 159 -11.27 1.30 -16.55
N LEU A 160 -12.31 1.04 -15.76
CA LEU A 160 -12.36 1.45 -14.35
C LEU A 160 -11.37 0.67 -13.49
N THR A 161 -11.25 -0.65 -13.69
CA THR A 161 -10.28 -1.46 -12.94
C THR A 161 -8.85 -1.06 -13.30
N ASP A 162 -8.56 -0.81 -14.58
CA ASP A 162 -7.25 -0.38 -15.05
C ASP A 162 -6.90 1.01 -14.52
N GLN A 163 -7.88 1.92 -14.47
CA GLN A 163 -7.72 3.23 -13.86
C GLN A 163 -7.48 3.14 -12.35
N ALA A 164 -8.15 2.22 -11.65
CA ALA A 164 -7.95 1.98 -10.22
C ALA A 164 -6.54 1.45 -9.95
N ILE A 165 -6.10 0.42 -10.69
CA ILE A 165 -4.74 -0.14 -10.61
C ILE A 165 -3.70 0.95 -10.87
N SER A 166 -3.85 1.70 -11.95
CA SER A 166 -2.93 2.79 -12.29
C SER A 166 -2.89 3.88 -11.21
N SER A 167 -4.05 4.22 -10.63
CA SER A 167 -4.13 5.22 -9.56
C SER A 167 -3.50 4.77 -8.24
N VAL A 168 -3.59 3.48 -7.90
CA VAL A 168 -2.98 2.94 -6.69
C VAL A 168 -1.48 2.77 -6.89
N SER A 169 -1.05 2.21 -8.03
CA SER A 169 0.37 2.09 -8.38
C SER A 169 1.05 3.46 -8.34
N SER A 170 0.58 4.41 -9.15
CA SER A 170 1.18 5.74 -9.23
C SER A 170 1.21 6.50 -7.90
N ARG A 171 0.24 6.25 -7.01
CA ARG A 171 0.20 6.86 -5.68
C ARG A 171 1.23 6.28 -4.71
N PHE A 172 1.63 5.03 -4.88
CA PHE A 172 2.56 4.35 -3.98
C PHE A 172 3.93 4.04 -4.59
N ASP A 173 4.18 4.36 -5.87
CA ASP A 173 5.47 4.14 -6.52
C ASP A 173 6.65 4.74 -5.72
N GLN A 174 6.48 5.95 -5.17
CA GLN A 174 7.49 6.60 -4.32
C GLN A 174 7.75 5.84 -3.01
N LEU A 175 6.70 5.27 -2.41
CA LEU A 175 6.81 4.48 -1.19
C LEU A 175 7.55 3.17 -1.49
N VAL A 176 7.23 2.53 -2.61
CA VAL A 176 7.91 1.31 -3.07
C VAL A 176 9.38 1.60 -3.32
N GLU A 177 9.70 2.68 -4.03
CA GLU A 177 11.08 3.11 -4.26
C GLU A 177 11.82 3.39 -2.94
N TRP A 178 11.17 4.04 -1.98
CA TRP A 178 11.74 4.29 -0.66
C TRP A 178 12.01 2.99 0.10
N TYR A 179 11.05 2.06 0.09
CA TYR A 179 11.19 0.76 0.72
C TYR A 179 12.29 -0.07 0.06
N THR A 180 12.44 -0.04 -1.26
CA THR A 180 13.55 -0.73 -1.93
C THR A 180 14.94 -0.18 -1.57
N LEU A 181 15.02 1.07 -1.10
CA LEU A 181 16.29 1.65 -0.64
C LEU A 181 16.56 1.35 0.82
N PHE A 182 15.56 1.55 1.68
CA PHE A 182 15.76 1.54 3.14
C PHE A 182 15.15 0.34 3.86
N GLY A 183 14.40 -0.51 3.18
CA GLY A 183 13.62 -1.62 3.77
C GLY A 183 14.47 -2.53 4.66
N PHE A 184 15.71 -2.83 4.25
CA PHE A 184 16.61 -3.68 5.02
C PHE A 184 17.10 -3.05 6.34
N LEU A 185 17.05 -1.73 6.48
CA LEU A 185 17.50 -1.00 7.68
C LEU A 185 16.40 -0.79 8.72
N TYR A 186 15.14 -1.09 8.41
CA TYR A 186 14.02 -0.84 9.32
C TYR A 186 14.07 -1.69 10.59
N ASN A 187 14.52 -2.93 10.45
CA ASN A 187 14.44 -3.95 11.46
C ASN A 187 15.62 -4.92 11.40
N ALA A 188 16.01 -5.42 12.57
CA ALA A 188 17.16 -6.32 12.70
C ALA A 188 16.98 -7.63 11.94
N ASN A 189 15.74 -8.11 11.83
CA ASN A 189 15.43 -9.33 11.08
C ASN A 189 15.68 -9.12 9.58
N SER A 190 15.23 -8.00 9.02
CA SER A 190 15.44 -7.65 7.61
C SER A 190 16.91 -7.44 7.30
N LEU A 191 17.66 -6.76 8.18
CA LEU A 191 19.11 -6.59 8.00
C LEU A 191 19.86 -7.93 8.03
N LYS A 192 19.51 -8.82 8.96
CA LYS A 192 20.07 -10.18 9.04
C LYS A 192 19.69 -11.02 7.83
N GLN A 193 18.48 -10.87 7.31
CA GLN A 193 18.02 -11.55 6.11
C GLN A 193 18.82 -11.10 4.88
N CYS A 194 18.95 -9.79 4.67
CA CYS A 194 19.75 -9.25 3.56
C CYS A 194 21.23 -9.67 3.64
N HIS A 195 21.80 -9.84 4.83
CA HIS A 195 23.14 -10.39 5.00
C HIS A 195 23.23 -11.86 4.57
N ARG A 196 22.24 -12.69 4.93
CA ARG A 196 22.21 -14.11 4.53
C ARG A 196 21.99 -14.29 3.02
N GLU A 197 21.23 -13.41 2.41
CA GLU A 197 20.90 -13.43 0.98
C GLU A 197 21.99 -12.77 0.11
N ASN A 198 23.08 -12.26 0.72
CA ASN A 198 24.16 -11.51 0.05
C ASN A 198 23.68 -10.27 -0.74
N GLU A 199 22.58 -9.67 -0.31
CA GLU A 199 21.99 -8.50 -1.00
C GLU A 199 22.56 -7.16 -0.54
N LEU A 200 23.44 -7.16 0.47
CA LEU A 200 24.06 -5.94 1.02
C LEU A 200 24.80 -5.14 -0.05
N GLU A 201 25.50 -5.81 -0.96
CA GLU A 201 26.24 -5.14 -2.03
C GLU A 201 25.30 -4.40 -3.00
N ASN A 202 24.15 -5.00 -3.32
CA ASN A 202 23.15 -4.38 -4.20
C ASN A 202 22.53 -3.16 -3.54
N HIS A 203 22.18 -3.26 -2.26
CA HIS A 203 21.58 -2.15 -1.50
C HIS A 203 22.58 -0.99 -1.31
N SER A 204 23.83 -1.29 -0.96
CA SER A 204 24.88 -0.27 -0.81
C SER A 204 25.22 0.43 -2.12
N LYS A 205 25.30 -0.30 -3.25
CA LYS A 205 25.45 0.32 -4.57
C LYS A 205 24.23 1.16 -4.97
N ASN A 206 23.03 0.78 -4.52
CA ASN A 206 21.82 1.57 -4.77
C ASN A 206 21.86 2.91 -3.99
N PHE A 207 22.38 2.89 -2.76
CA PHE A 207 22.65 4.11 -1.99
C PHE A 207 23.67 5.02 -2.66
N GLU A 208 24.80 4.48 -3.09
CA GLU A 208 25.84 5.25 -3.79
C GLU A 208 25.27 5.92 -5.05
N ARG A 209 24.47 5.20 -5.84
CA ARG A 209 23.85 5.75 -7.05
C ARG A 209 22.81 6.84 -6.78
N LYS A 210 21.99 6.69 -5.73
CA LYS A 210 20.88 7.63 -5.45
C LYS A 210 21.27 8.81 -4.56
N MET A 211 22.21 8.62 -3.64
CA MET A 211 22.59 9.63 -2.65
C MET A 211 23.96 10.25 -2.91
N GLY A 212 24.86 9.59 -3.63
CA GLY A 212 26.17 10.12 -4.05
C GLY A 212 27.19 10.37 -2.93
N ASP A 213 26.72 10.64 -1.71
CA ASP A 213 27.53 10.99 -0.54
C ASP A 213 27.91 9.78 0.34
N ILE A 214 27.48 8.57 -0.05
CA ILE A 214 27.71 7.33 0.72
C ILE A 214 28.57 6.37 -0.12
N ASP A 215 29.74 6.02 0.39
CA ASP A 215 30.60 5.00 -0.22
C ASP A 215 30.04 3.60 0.05
N ALA A 216 29.81 2.84 -1.03
CA ALA A 216 29.19 1.53 -0.92
C ALA A 216 30.07 0.52 -0.16
N ASN A 217 31.40 0.56 -0.32
CA ASN A 217 32.31 -0.39 0.31
C ASN A 217 32.44 -0.10 1.81
N GLU A 218 32.57 1.17 2.19
CA GLU A 218 32.59 1.59 3.59
C GLU A 218 31.27 1.22 4.29
N LEU A 219 30.12 1.49 3.66
CA LEU A 219 28.82 1.11 4.19
C LEU A 219 28.71 -0.42 4.38
N ILE A 220 29.21 -1.23 3.45
CA ILE A 220 29.20 -2.70 3.59
C ILE A 220 30.05 -3.14 4.80
N MET A 221 31.23 -2.56 5.00
CA MET A 221 32.09 -2.88 6.15
C MET A 221 31.41 -2.51 7.46
N GLU A 222 30.81 -1.32 7.52
CA GLU A 222 30.04 -0.84 8.67
C GLU A 222 28.85 -1.75 8.98
N LEU A 223 28.07 -2.13 7.97
CA LEU A 223 26.90 -3.01 8.12
C LEU A 223 27.30 -4.41 8.61
N ASN A 224 28.35 -5.00 8.04
CA ASN A 224 28.83 -6.32 8.46
C ASN A 224 29.28 -6.31 9.93
N HIS A 225 29.98 -5.27 10.35
CA HIS A 225 30.37 -5.12 11.75
C HIS A 225 29.14 -4.86 12.66
N PHE A 226 28.18 -4.05 12.21
CA PHE A 226 26.97 -3.74 12.96
C PHE A 226 26.05 -4.95 13.13
N ILE A 227 25.99 -5.86 12.15
CA ILE A 227 25.24 -7.13 12.28
C ILE A 227 25.77 -7.96 13.45
N TYR A 228 27.10 -8.03 13.62
CA TYR A 228 27.70 -8.72 14.77
C TYR A 228 27.29 -8.08 16.10
N VAL A 229 27.19 -6.75 16.15
CA VAL A 229 26.71 -6.02 17.33
C VAL A 229 25.25 -6.36 17.63
N ILE A 230 24.38 -6.36 16.62
CA ILE A 230 22.96 -6.74 16.75
C ILE A 230 22.80 -8.19 17.23
N GLU A 231 23.70 -9.09 16.86
CA GLU A 231 23.66 -10.47 17.34
C GLU A 231 24.03 -10.59 18.83
N LYS A 232 24.94 -9.74 19.31
CA LYS A 232 25.34 -9.72 20.72
C LYS A 232 24.35 -8.99 21.63
N GLU A 233 23.68 -7.96 21.12
CA GLU A 233 22.85 -7.09 21.93
C GLU A 233 21.36 -7.32 21.71
N ARG A 234 20.68 -7.91 22.69
CA ARG A 234 19.28 -8.38 22.58
C ARG A 234 18.19 -7.28 22.57
N GLY A 235 18.57 -6.01 22.40
CA GLY A 235 17.65 -4.85 22.43
C GLY A 235 17.50 -4.10 21.12
N LEU A 236 18.26 -4.47 20.08
CA LEU A 236 18.28 -3.78 18.80
C LEU A 236 17.28 -4.41 17.84
N VAL A 237 16.04 -3.91 17.86
CA VAL A 237 14.94 -4.46 17.04
C VAL A 237 14.63 -3.58 15.82
N THR A 238 14.63 -2.25 15.99
CA THR A 238 14.20 -1.27 14.97
C THR A 238 15.29 -0.24 14.66
N ALA A 239 15.16 0.45 13.52
CA ALA A 239 16.03 1.56 13.12
C ALA A 239 16.22 2.62 14.22
N ASN A 240 15.17 2.95 14.97
CA ASN A 240 15.25 3.91 16.07
C ASN A 240 16.14 3.42 17.23
N ASN A 241 16.08 2.12 17.52
CA ASN A 241 16.96 1.50 18.50
C ASN A 241 18.42 1.52 18.02
N PHE A 242 18.66 1.30 16.72
CA PHE A 242 20.00 1.41 16.12
C PHE A 242 20.57 2.81 16.28
N LEU A 243 19.79 3.86 15.94
CA LEU A 243 20.20 5.24 16.10
C LEU A 243 20.51 5.59 17.55
N THR A 244 19.62 5.19 18.46
CA THR A 244 19.77 5.43 19.90
C THR A 244 21.03 4.78 20.44
N TYR A 245 21.36 3.57 19.97
CA TYR A 245 22.57 2.86 20.36
C TYR A 245 23.86 3.52 19.85
N ILE A 246 23.88 3.92 18.56
CA ILE A 246 25.03 4.62 17.96
C ILE A 246 25.28 5.93 18.70
N TYR A 247 24.22 6.67 19.04
CA TYR A 247 24.33 7.94 19.76
C TYR A 247 24.80 7.77 21.21
N LYS A 248 24.19 6.84 21.97
CA LYS A 248 24.52 6.62 23.38
C LYS A 248 25.96 6.16 23.61
N ASN A 249 26.52 5.40 22.67
CA ASN A 249 27.87 4.87 22.75
C ASN A 249 28.90 5.71 21.98
N SER A 250 28.51 6.87 21.44
CA SER A 250 29.37 7.75 20.65
C SER A 250 30.07 7.06 19.47
N LEU A 251 29.38 6.14 18.80
CA LEU A 251 29.94 5.31 17.71
C LEU A 251 29.83 5.98 16.32
N GLN A 252 29.66 7.31 16.29
CA GLN A 252 29.43 8.07 15.06
C GLN A 252 30.65 8.06 14.13
N GLU A 253 31.86 8.03 14.70
CA GLU A 253 33.11 7.94 13.95
C GLU A 253 33.37 6.53 13.40
N ILE A 254 32.76 5.51 14.01
CA ILE A 254 32.91 4.10 13.62
C ILE A 254 31.91 3.72 12.53
N TYR A 255 30.73 4.34 12.54
CA TYR A 255 29.65 4.07 11.60
C TYR A 255 29.12 5.35 10.92
N PRO A 256 29.97 6.15 10.25
CA PRO A 256 29.55 7.40 9.67
C PRO A 256 28.48 7.21 8.58
N ASN A 257 28.65 6.25 7.67
CA ASN A 257 27.74 6.02 6.57
C ASN A 257 26.40 5.44 7.05
N LEU A 258 26.44 4.43 7.92
CA LEU A 258 25.25 3.82 8.52
C LEU A 258 24.47 4.83 9.39
N TYR A 259 25.17 5.68 10.13
CA TYR A 259 24.54 6.76 10.90
C TYR A 259 23.79 7.73 9.99
N ILE A 260 24.38 8.13 8.87
CA ILE A 260 23.72 8.98 7.87
C ILE A 260 22.48 8.29 7.31
N CYS A 261 22.60 7.02 6.89
CA CYS A 261 21.47 6.24 6.36
C CYS A 261 20.30 6.15 7.35
N ILE A 262 20.58 5.80 8.62
CA ILE A 262 19.55 5.66 9.65
C ILE A 262 18.93 7.01 9.99
N ARG A 263 19.72 8.09 10.03
CA ARG A 263 19.16 9.43 10.23
C ARG A 263 18.23 9.82 9.10
N ILE A 264 18.67 9.69 7.85
CA ILE A 264 17.84 9.98 6.68
C ILE A 264 16.54 9.18 6.75
N LEU A 265 16.63 7.88 7.07
CA LEU A 265 15.47 7.01 7.24
C LEU A 265 14.46 7.52 8.28
N LEU A 266 14.95 8.01 9.43
CA LEU A 266 14.12 8.42 10.55
C LEU A 266 13.67 9.88 10.48
N THR A 267 14.33 10.72 9.68
CA THR A 267 14.00 12.14 9.52
C THR A 267 13.15 12.43 8.28
N THR A 268 13.08 11.51 7.33
CA THR A 268 12.19 11.63 6.16
C THR A 268 10.70 11.43 6.43
N PRO A 269 10.19 11.16 7.65
CA PRO A 269 8.79 11.46 7.97
C PRO A 269 8.57 12.94 8.30
N ASP A 270 9.54 13.58 8.98
CA ASP A 270 9.41 14.94 9.53
C ASP A 270 9.84 16.05 8.56
N LEU A 271 10.83 15.80 7.70
CA LEU A 271 11.35 16.79 6.73
C LEU A 271 10.34 17.21 5.66
N TRP A 272 9.31 16.40 5.36
CA TRP A 272 8.27 16.77 4.39
C TRP A 272 7.25 17.78 4.91
N THR A 273 7.30 18.12 6.21
CA THR A 273 6.43 19.15 6.80
C THR A 273 7.07 20.52 6.92
N MET A 274 8.39 20.65 6.68
CA MET A 274 9.13 21.89 6.97
C MET A 274 9.63 22.67 5.74
N THR A 275 9.50 22.16 4.52
CA THR A 275 9.86 22.92 3.32
C THR A 275 8.63 23.48 2.61
N HIS A 276 8.10 24.55 3.20
CA HIS A 276 7.45 25.74 2.63
C HIS A 276 6.42 25.54 1.49
#